data_AF-A0A2E8GNF5-F1
#
_entry.id   AF-A0A2E8GNF5-F1
#
_cell.length_a   1.000
_cell.length_b   1.000
_cell.length_c   1.000
_cell.angle_alpha   90.00
_cell.angle_beta   90.00
_cell.angle_gamma   90.00
#
_symmetry.space_group_name_H-M   'P 1'
#
loop_
_entity.id
_entity.type
_entity.pdbx_description
1 polymer ?
#
loop_
_entity_poly.entity_id
_entity_poly.type
_entity_poly.pdbx_seq_one_letter_code
_entity_poly.pdbx_strand_id
1 'polypeptide(L)'
;MGRMLTVLALLIVLGHSVFAQGGTLWLEKGVVKLLREGRSQFLSSVGERYRLQRGDRLHTGPNTRAIIGVRGEAEVVELFSNAFLHFRGVTTSQTKIALLTGKGKFKVAPAPEEEAERQTALKTLRPQAGEPQKFGLKQRMGVTKKSEAQTDLAKSMKLQEFLAERKARQGEQKAGFWVKIGSGQKKSGPRRRMARFQVRTVSAIVAVRGTDFVVATAGDVTNVLTLEGAVGVAAADMPDYEVTVPANTVSRVQGGFAPTNPEEVGADERAQILESEGTEGFEDVKFGNLLTTEAIAEQRRTGAEDSGAMFDEANADELLDLLEEVVTETPQAPPATLETNIQLQLNFQ
;
A
#
# COMPACT_ATOMS: atom_id res chain seq x y z
N MET A 1 -53.06 -37.85 -4.86
CA MET A 1 -52.39 -36.72 -5.54
C MET A 1 -51.78 -35.75 -4.51
N GLY A 2 -50.85 -36.21 -3.66
CA GLY A 2 -50.38 -35.43 -2.50
C GLY A 2 -48.89 -35.55 -2.19
N ARG A 3 -48.08 -35.98 -3.17
CA ARG A 3 -46.63 -36.17 -2.98
C ARG A 3 -45.76 -35.48 -4.03
N MET A 4 -46.37 -34.74 -4.96
CA MET A 4 -45.65 -34.05 -6.03
C MET A 4 -45.55 -32.53 -5.81
N LEU A 5 -46.19 -32.00 -4.77
CA LEU A 5 -46.22 -30.56 -4.45
C LEU A 5 -45.19 -30.14 -3.39
N THR A 6 -44.35 -31.05 -2.88
CA THR A 6 -43.32 -30.72 -1.89
C THR A 6 -41.91 -30.64 -2.48
N VAL A 7 -41.70 -31.04 -3.74
CA VAL A 7 -40.39 -30.93 -4.40
C VAL A 7 -40.21 -29.55 -5.09
N LEU A 8 -41.31 -28.88 -5.46
CA LEU A 8 -41.24 -27.55 -6.08
C LEU A 8 -41.03 -26.43 -5.05
N ALA A 9 -41.42 -26.63 -3.78
CA ALA A 9 -41.18 -25.66 -2.71
C ALA A 9 -39.75 -25.73 -2.13
N LEU A 10 -39.01 -26.80 -2.38
CA LEU A 10 -37.62 -26.97 -1.92
C LEU A 10 -36.58 -26.39 -2.91
N LEU A 11 -37.01 -26.02 -4.12
CA LEU A 11 -36.13 -25.53 -5.20
C LEU A 11 -36.11 -23.99 -5.31
N ILE A 12 -36.66 -23.28 -4.32
CA ILE A 12 -36.71 -21.79 -4.30
C ILE A 12 -35.83 -21.17 -3.19
N VAL A 13 -35.22 -21.97 -2.31
CA VAL A 13 -34.39 -21.45 -1.19
C VAL A 13 -32.88 -21.42 -1.51
N LEU A 14 -32.46 -21.87 -2.69
CA LEU A 14 -31.08 -21.71 -3.18
C LEU A 14 -30.91 -20.52 -4.14
N GLY A 15 -31.68 -19.46 -3.94
CA GLY A 15 -31.36 -18.13 -4.48
C GLY A 15 -30.20 -17.51 -3.72
N HIS A 16 -29.01 -18.11 -3.78
CA HIS A 16 -27.80 -17.45 -3.30
C HIS A 16 -27.65 -16.17 -4.12
N SER A 17 -27.74 -15.04 -3.42
CA SER A 17 -27.47 -13.71 -3.94
C SER A 17 -26.26 -13.78 -4.86
N VAL A 18 -26.49 -13.55 -6.16
CA VAL A 18 -25.41 -13.26 -7.09
C VAL A 18 -24.81 -11.96 -6.59
N PHE A 19 -23.79 -12.06 -5.73
CA PHE A 19 -23.05 -10.91 -5.21
C PHE A 19 -22.37 -10.23 -6.40
N ALA A 20 -23.09 -9.24 -6.92
CA ALA A 20 -22.62 -7.95 -7.38
C ALA A 20 -21.15 -7.92 -7.85
N GLN A 21 -20.88 -8.42 -9.07
CA GLN A 21 -19.71 -7.99 -9.84
C GLN A 21 -19.95 -6.58 -10.42
N GLY A 22 -20.29 -5.60 -9.57
CA GLY A 22 -20.64 -4.25 -10.00
C GLY A 22 -20.78 -3.28 -8.84
N GLY A 23 -20.86 -1.99 -9.18
CA GLY A 23 -21.18 -0.90 -8.25
C GLY A 23 -22.60 -0.39 -8.47
N THR A 24 -23.09 0.41 -7.54
CA THR A 24 -24.34 1.18 -7.70
C THR A 24 -24.00 2.65 -7.67
N LEU A 25 -24.45 3.41 -8.66
CA LEU A 25 -24.29 4.84 -8.78
C LEU A 25 -25.63 5.51 -8.45
N TRP A 26 -25.61 6.58 -7.67
CA TRP A 26 -26.75 7.49 -7.51
C TRP A 26 -26.26 8.93 -7.42
N LEU A 27 -27.13 9.86 -7.77
CA LEU A 27 -26.82 11.29 -7.73
C LEU A 27 -27.42 11.90 -6.46
N GLU A 28 -26.66 12.76 -5.80
CA GLU A 28 -27.20 13.68 -4.78
C GLU A 28 -27.63 15.01 -5.41
N LYS A 29 -26.85 15.49 -6.39
CA LYS A 29 -27.15 16.70 -7.17
C LYS A 29 -26.44 16.66 -8.53
N GLY A 30 -26.95 17.43 -9.49
CA GLY A 30 -26.32 17.67 -10.79
C GLY A 30 -26.59 16.58 -11.83
N VAL A 31 -25.64 16.39 -12.74
CA VAL A 31 -25.79 15.51 -13.91
C VAL A 31 -24.52 14.69 -14.11
N VAL A 32 -24.70 13.38 -14.36
CA VAL A 32 -23.60 12.47 -14.70
C VAL A 32 -23.83 11.91 -16.09
N LYS A 33 -22.82 12.03 -16.95
CA LYS A 33 -22.78 11.31 -18.22
C LYS A 33 -22.16 9.93 -18.00
N LEU A 34 -22.98 8.89 -18.14
CA LEU A 34 -22.55 7.49 -18.16
C LEU A 34 -22.27 7.08 -19.61
N LEU A 35 -21.07 6.57 -19.87
CA LEU A 35 -20.66 6.04 -21.17
C LEU A 35 -20.44 4.53 -21.05
N ARG A 36 -21.30 3.75 -21.69
CA ARG A 36 -21.28 2.28 -21.73
C ARG A 36 -21.22 1.79 -23.17
N GLU A 37 -20.21 1.00 -23.50
CA GLU A 37 -20.06 0.40 -24.84
C GLU A 37 -20.16 1.44 -25.99
N GLY A 38 -19.64 2.64 -25.77
CA GLY A 38 -19.68 3.74 -26.73
C GLY A 38 -20.97 4.56 -26.73
N ARG A 39 -22.01 4.14 -26.00
CA ARG A 39 -23.28 4.87 -25.87
C ARG A 39 -23.26 5.76 -24.63
N SER A 40 -23.64 7.02 -24.82
CA SER A 40 -23.75 8.00 -23.73
C SER A 40 -25.19 8.09 -23.22
N GLN A 41 -25.35 8.06 -21.91
CA GLN A 41 -26.61 8.30 -21.21
C GLN A 41 -26.37 9.40 -20.18
N PHE A 42 -27.25 10.40 -20.12
CA PHE A 42 -27.22 11.42 -19.09
C PHE A 42 -28.16 11.00 -17.96
N LEU A 43 -27.62 11.02 -16.74
CA LEU A 43 -28.32 10.72 -15.50
C LEU A 43 -28.50 12.03 -14.76
N SER A 44 -29.74 12.41 -14.49
CA SER A 44 -30.09 13.65 -13.76
C SER A 44 -31.08 13.41 -12.63
N SER A 45 -31.63 12.19 -12.52
CA SER A 45 -32.54 11.80 -11.45
C SER A 45 -31.77 11.64 -10.14
N VAL A 46 -32.02 12.53 -9.18
CA VAL A 46 -31.45 12.47 -7.83
C VAL A 46 -32.04 11.28 -7.07
N GLY A 47 -31.19 10.52 -6.38
CA GLY A 47 -31.57 9.35 -5.58
C GLY A 47 -31.87 8.07 -6.36
N GLU A 48 -31.99 8.12 -7.69
CA GLU A 48 -32.18 6.92 -8.51
C GLU A 48 -30.90 6.09 -8.55
N ARG A 49 -31.03 4.76 -8.37
CA ARG A 49 -29.91 3.83 -8.31
C ARG A 49 -29.66 3.20 -9.68
N TYR A 50 -28.50 3.48 -10.24
CA TYR A 50 -28.02 2.96 -11.51
C TYR A 50 -26.94 1.90 -11.29
N ARG A 51 -27.10 0.73 -11.90
CA ARG A 51 -26.10 -0.34 -11.80
C ARG A 51 -24.90 -0.05 -12.71
N LEU A 52 -23.71 0.03 -12.12
CA LEU A 52 -22.44 0.13 -12.83
C LEU A 52 -21.92 -1.25 -13.24
N GLN A 53 -21.35 -1.30 -14.44
CA GLN A 53 -20.70 -2.45 -15.04
C GLN A 53 -19.22 -2.14 -15.29
N ARG A 54 -18.40 -3.20 -15.33
CA ARG A 54 -16.99 -3.08 -15.70
C ARG A 54 -16.86 -2.41 -17.08
N GLY A 55 -16.03 -1.39 -17.15
CA GLY A 55 -15.79 -0.61 -18.37
C GLY A 55 -16.62 0.67 -18.48
N ASP A 56 -17.57 0.88 -17.58
CA ASP A 56 -18.34 2.12 -17.52
C ASP A 56 -17.43 3.32 -17.26
N ARG A 57 -17.68 4.40 -17.99
CA ARG A 57 -17.01 5.68 -17.79
C ARG A 57 -18.03 6.71 -17.35
N LEU A 58 -17.70 7.45 -16.31
CA LEU A 58 -18.53 8.44 -15.67
C LEU A 58 -17.86 9.80 -15.83
N HIS A 59 -18.63 10.78 -16.25
CA HIS A 59 -18.21 12.17 -16.28
C HIS A 59 -19.25 13.02 -15.55
N THR A 60 -18.86 13.60 -14.42
CA THR A 60 -19.72 14.50 -13.64
C THR A 60 -19.67 15.90 -14.25
N GLY A 61 -20.84 16.55 -14.35
CA GLY A 61 -20.92 17.94 -14.80
C GLY A 61 -20.54 18.95 -13.70
N PRO A 62 -20.74 20.25 -13.95
CA PRO A 62 -20.64 21.27 -12.92
C PRO A 62 -21.71 21.06 -11.83
N ASN A 63 -21.43 21.51 -10.60
CA ASN A 63 -22.33 21.41 -9.44
C ASN A 63 -22.89 20.00 -9.20
N THR A 64 -22.12 18.97 -9.51
CA THR A 64 -22.55 17.57 -9.47
C THR A 64 -21.89 16.85 -8.30
N ARG A 65 -22.70 16.07 -7.58
CA ARG A 65 -22.22 15.15 -6.56
C ARG A 65 -22.85 13.78 -6.79
N ALA A 66 -21.99 12.82 -7.07
CA ALA A 66 -22.39 11.47 -7.43
C ALA A 66 -21.73 10.46 -6.50
N ILE A 67 -22.49 9.51 -6.01
CA ILE A 67 -21.99 8.50 -5.07
C ILE A 67 -22.02 7.14 -5.75
N ILE A 68 -20.93 6.41 -5.59
CA ILE A 68 -20.76 5.05 -6.06
C ILE A 68 -20.56 4.15 -4.85
N GLY A 69 -21.53 3.29 -4.58
CA GLY A 69 -21.44 2.23 -3.60
C GLY A 69 -20.97 0.93 -4.23
N VAL A 70 -19.94 0.31 -3.66
CA VAL A 70 -19.35 -0.94 -4.13
C VAL A 70 -19.36 -1.95 -2.97
N ARG A 71 -19.50 -3.26 -3.28
CA ARG A 71 -19.60 -4.36 -2.29
C ARG A 71 -20.65 -4.12 -1.20
N GLY A 72 -21.87 -3.73 -1.59
CA GLY A 72 -22.93 -3.44 -0.62
C GLY A 72 -22.61 -2.22 0.25
N GLU A 73 -22.00 -1.20 -0.36
CA GLU A 73 -21.67 0.08 0.28
C GLU A 73 -20.57 0.01 1.35
N ALA A 74 -19.83 -1.11 1.44
CA ALA A 74 -18.60 -1.21 2.23
C ALA A 74 -17.47 -0.33 1.67
N GLU A 75 -17.55 -0.01 0.37
CA GLU A 75 -16.64 0.89 -0.33
C GLU A 75 -17.49 1.98 -0.99
N VAL A 76 -17.35 3.22 -0.54
CA VAL A 76 -18.11 4.38 -1.03
C VAL A 76 -17.16 5.35 -1.70
N VAL A 77 -17.48 5.74 -2.93
CA VAL A 77 -16.76 6.77 -3.68
C VAL A 77 -17.70 7.93 -3.94
N GLU A 78 -17.38 9.08 -3.39
CA GLU A 78 -18.06 10.34 -3.65
C GLU A 78 -17.26 11.10 -4.72
N LEU A 79 -17.89 11.32 -5.87
CA LEU A 79 -17.34 12.10 -6.98
C LEU A 79 -17.89 13.51 -6.95
N PHE A 80 -16.98 14.46 -7.08
CA PHE A 80 -17.28 15.89 -7.14
C PHE A 80 -17.49 16.35 -8.58
N SER A 81 -17.74 17.65 -8.75
CA SER A 81 -17.94 18.32 -10.03
C SER A 81 -16.74 18.13 -10.97
N ASN A 82 -17.01 18.05 -12.28
CA ASN A 82 -16.00 17.98 -13.34
C ASN A 82 -14.97 16.84 -13.20
N ALA A 83 -15.40 15.71 -12.63
CA ALA A 83 -14.60 14.51 -12.44
C ALA A 83 -14.86 13.49 -13.54
N PHE A 84 -13.79 12.83 -14.00
CA PHE A 84 -13.87 11.71 -14.93
C PHE A 84 -13.37 10.43 -14.26
N LEU A 85 -14.25 9.45 -14.11
CA LEU A 85 -13.95 8.16 -13.51
C LEU A 85 -14.21 7.02 -14.49
N HIS A 86 -13.28 6.08 -14.57
CA HIS A 86 -13.44 4.82 -15.28
C HIS A 86 -13.56 3.67 -14.26
N PHE A 87 -14.73 3.03 -14.25
CA PHE A 87 -15.00 1.88 -13.39
C PHE A 87 -14.38 0.62 -14.00
N ARG A 88 -13.15 0.28 -13.59
CA ARG A 88 -12.40 -0.88 -14.12
C ARG A 88 -12.98 -2.21 -13.66
N GLY A 89 -13.70 -2.23 -12.54
CA GLY A 89 -14.48 -3.38 -12.08
C GLY A 89 -14.08 -3.86 -10.69
N VAL A 90 -14.80 -4.88 -10.24
CA VAL A 90 -14.74 -5.44 -8.90
C VAL A 90 -14.58 -6.95 -9.02
N THR A 91 -13.55 -7.50 -8.40
CA THR A 91 -13.34 -8.95 -8.26
C THR A 91 -13.74 -9.38 -6.85
N THR A 92 -13.55 -10.65 -6.48
CA THR A 92 -13.82 -11.11 -5.10
C THR A 92 -12.90 -10.45 -4.08
N SER A 93 -11.64 -10.20 -4.45
CA SER A 93 -10.59 -9.70 -3.53
C SER A 93 -10.20 -8.23 -3.73
N GLN A 94 -10.47 -7.65 -4.91
CA GLN A 94 -10.01 -6.32 -5.26
C GLN A 94 -11.08 -5.48 -5.95
N THR A 95 -11.08 -4.19 -5.68
CA THR A 95 -11.82 -3.17 -6.43
C THR A 95 -10.81 -2.28 -7.14
N LYS A 96 -11.00 -2.10 -8.45
CA LYS A 96 -10.14 -1.26 -9.28
C LYS A 96 -10.96 -0.15 -9.92
N ILE A 97 -10.50 1.06 -9.72
CA ILE A 97 -11.12 2.28 -10.24
C ILE A 97 -10.00 3.14 -10.83
N ALA A 98 -10.30 3.90 -11.87
CA ALA A 98 -9.38 4.92 -12.35
C ALA A 98 -10.05 6.30 -12.32
N LEU A 99 -9.42 7.27 -11.67
CA LEU A 99 -9.83 8.67 -11.65
C LEU A 99 -8.89 9.42 -12.58
N LEU A 100 -9.38 9.85 -13.74
CA LEU A 100 -8.53 10.47 -14.77
C LEU A 100 -8.38 11.98 -14.56
N THR A 101 -9.41 12.63 -14.05
CA THR A 101 -9.40 14.06 -13.70
C THR A 101 -10.44 14.33 -12.61
N GLY A 102 -10.25 15.43 -11.88
CA GLY A 102 -11.14 15.92 -10.85
C GLY A 102 -10.84 15.34 -9.48
N LYS A 103 -11.86 15.35 -8.60
CA LYS A 103 -11.73 14.99 -7.20
C LYS A 103 -12.70 13.87 -6.82
N GLY A 104 -12.21 12.96 -6.00
CA GLY A 104 -13.00 11.92 -5.37
C GLY A 104 -12.65 11.76 -3.90
N LYS A 105 -13.66 11.59 -3.05
CA LYS A 105 -13.50 11.13 -1.68
C LYS A 105 -13.84 9.65 -1.62
N PHE A 106 -12.96 8.88 -1.00
CA PHE A 106 -13.00 7.42 -0.97
C PHE A 106 -13.08 6.98 0.48
N LYS A 107 -14.12 6.22 0.80
CA LYS A 107 -14.34 5.61 2.11
C LYS A 107 -14.34 4.11 1.94
N VAL A 108 -13.32 3.45 2.45
CA VAL A 108 -13.11 2.01 2.27
C VAL A 108 -13.15 1.36 3.64
N ALA A 109 -14.12 0.49 3.89
CA ALA A 109 -14.17 -0.26 5.14
C ALA A 109 -13.00 -1.26 5.24
N PRO A 110 -12.42 -1.45 6.44
CA PRO A 110 -11.38 -2.44 6.68
C PRO A 110 -11.85 -3.86 6.34
N ALA A 111 -10.88 -4.75 6.11
CA ALA A 111 -11.22 -6.15 5.84
C ALA A 111 -11.76 -6.82 7.10
N PRO A 112 -12.77 -7.72 7.00
CA PRO A 112 -13.25 -8.50 8.13
C PRO A 112 -12.11 -9.27 8.84
N GLU A 113 -11.08 -9.68 8.10
CA GLU A 113 -9.86 -10.31 8.62
C GLU A 113 -9.12 -9.43 9.62
N GLU A 114 -9.10 -8.12 9.41
CA GLU A 114 -8.39 -7.18 10.27
C GLU A 114 -9.15 -6.88 11.56
N GLU A 115 -10.49 -6.87 11.51
CA GLU A 115 -11.31 -6.79 12.73
C GLU A 115 -11.15 -8.06 13.57
N ALA A 116 -11.15 -9.24 12.94
CA ALA A 116 -10.91 -10.50 13.63
C ALA A 116 -9.51 -10.52 14.25
N GLU A 117 -8.47 -10.13 13.51
CA GLU A 117 -7.08 -10.05 14.00
C GLU A 117 -6.94 -9.01 15.13
N ARG A 118 -7.47 -7.78 14.97
CA ARG A 118 -7.48 -6.76 16.03
C ARG A 118 -8.21 -7.27 17.26
N GLN A 119 -9.37 -7.89 17.12
CA GLN A 119 -10.12 -8.46 18.24
C GLN A 119 -9.36 -9.62 18.91
N THR A 120 -8.69 -10.48 18.16
CA THR A 120 -7.83 -11.53 18.74
C THR A 120 -6.62 -10.96 19.46
N ALA A 121 -5.95 -9.96 18.89
CA ALA A 121 -4.82 -9.27 19.50
C ALA A 121 -5.23 -8.56 20.79
N LEU A 122 -6.36 -7.85 20.79
CA LEU A 122 -6.93 -7.24 22.00
C LEU A 122 -7.35 -8.28 23.04
N LYS A 123 -7.87 -9.45 22.63
CA LYS A 123 -8.21 -10.56 23.54
C LYS A 123 -6.95 -11.18 24.17
N THR A 124 -5.84 -11.27 23.43
CA THR A 124 -4.54 -11.76 23.95
C THR A 124 -3.80 -10.74 24.82
N LEU A 125 -4.09 -9.44 24.67
CA LEU A 125 -3.50 -8.35 25.47
C LEU A 125 -4.24 -8.13 26.81
N ARG A 126 -5.46 -8.65 26.97
CA ARG A 126 -6.09 -8.72 28.28
C ARG A 126 -5.32 -9.77 29.11
N PRO A 127 -4.79 -9.43 30.31
CA PRO A 127 -4.30 -10.47 31.20
C PRO A 127 -5.46 -11.41 31.48
N GLN A 128 -5.36 -12.64 30.99
CA GLN A 128 -6.25 -13.72 31.40
C GLN A 128 -6.18 -13.74 32.93
N ALA A 129 -7.29 -13.42 33.58
CA ALA A 129 -7.43 -13.61 35.02
C ALA A 129 -7.20 -15.09 35.27
N GLY A 130 -5.98 -15.42 35.73
CA GLY A 130 -5.52 -16.79 35.85
C GLY A 130 -6.48 -17.58 36.73
N GLU A 131 -6.91 -18.73 36.22
CA GLU A 131 -7.34 -19.82 37.08
C GLU A 131 -6.27 -20.02 38.16
N PRO A 132 -6.65 -20.16 39.45
CA PRO A 132 -5.66 -20.31 40.51
C PRO A 132 -4.90 -21.63 40.33
N GLN A 133 -3.70 -21.54 39.76
CA GLN A 133 -2.74 -22.63 39.76
C GLN A 133 -2.39 -22.95 41.21
N LYS A 134 -2.87 -24.09 41.69
CA LYS A 134 -2.55 -24.65 43.01
C LYS A 134 -1.07 -25.02 43.05
N PHE A 135 -0.22 -24.07 43.45
CA PHE A 135 1.13 -24.38 43.89
C PHE A 135 1.06 -25.08 45.24
N GLY A 136 1.30 -26.40 45.24
CA GLY A 136 1.42 -27.22 46.43
C GLY A 136 2.68 -26.86 47.21
N LEU A 137 2.55 -26.01 48.23
CA LEU A 137 3.62 -25.77 49.19
C LEU A 137 3.42 -26.71 50.40
N LYS A 138 3.97 -27.92 50.33
CA LYS A 138 4.18 -28.73 51.53
C LYS A 138 5.51 -28.37 52.17
N GLN A 139 5.37 -27.79 53.35
CA GLN A 139 6.17 -28.03 54.56
C GLN A 139 7.68 -27.77 54.47
N ARG A 140 8.13 -26.75 55.22
CA ARG A 140 9.18 -26.95 56.22
C ARG A 140 9.21 -25.81 57.24
N MET A 141 8.94 -26.21 58.50
CA MET A 141 9.40 -25.64 59.79
C MET A 141 9.06 -24.17 60.06
N GLY A 142 8.42 -23.77 61.16
CA GLY A 142 8.56 -24.23 62.53
C GLY A 142 9.04 -23.04 63.38
N VAL A 143 8.08 -22.35 64.01
CA VAL A 143 8.11 -21.58 65.29
C VAL A 143 9.35 -20.69 65.56
N THR A 144 9.25 -19.37 65.69
CA THR A 144 8.97 -18.67 66.97
C THR A 144 8.65 -17.17 66.80
N LYS A 145 7.95 -16.63 67.82
CA LYS A 145 7.37 -15.29 67.98
C LYS A 145 8.39 -14.16 68.18
N LYS A 146 8.05 -12.95 67.69
CA LYS A 146 8.04 -11.60 68.33
C LYS A 146 8.30 -10.54 67.25
N SER A 147 7.33 -9.66 66.98
CA SER A 147 7.27 -8.29 67.52
C SER A 147 8.53 -7.49 67.21
N GLU A 148 8.47 -6.62 66.20
CA GLU A 148 8.62 -5.17 66.41
C GLU A 148 8.39 -4.41 65.11
N ALA A 149 7.38 -3.54 65.17
CA ALA A 149 7.02 -2.57 64.16
C ALA A 149 8.07 -1.46 64.14
N GLN A 150 9.05 -1.55 63.23
CA GLN A 150 9.91 -0.42 62.87
C GLN A 150 10.76 -0.70 61.61
N THR A 151 10.18 -1.17 60.51
CA THR A 151 10.93 -1.27 59.22
C THR A 151 10.07 -1.17 57.95
N ASP A 152 8.87 -0.58 58.03
CA ASP A 152 7.94 -0.58 56.88
C ASP A 152 8.12 0.62 55.92
N LEU A 153 8.83 1.68 56.32
CA LEU A 153 9.13 2.80 55.42
C LEU A 153 10.40 2.60 54.58
N ALA A 154 11.42 1.93 55.12
CA ALA A 154 12.68 1.69 54.42
C ALA A 154 12.58 0.52 53.42
N LYS A 155 11.69 -0.46 53.66
CA LYS A 155 11.44 -1.56 52.72
C LYS A 155 10.63 -1.15 51.50
N SER A 156 9.72 -0.17 51.63
CA SER A 156 8.91 0.32 50.51
C SER A 156 9.72 1.18 49.54
N MET A 157 10.65 2.02 50.05
CA MET A 157 11.60 2.76 49.20
C MET A 157 12.56 1.82 48.46
N LYS A 158 13.08 0.78 49.13
CA LYS A 158 14.00 -0.19 48.50
C LYS A 158 13.30 -1.07 47.44
N LEU A 159 12.00 -1.33 47.60
CA LEU A 159 11.19 -2.02 46.58
C LEU A 159 10.87 -1.11 45.39
N GLN A 160 10.60 0.19 45.62
CA GLN A 160 10.38 1.14 44.53
C GLN A 160 11.65 1.39 43.71
N GLU A 161 12.81 1.48 44.37
CA GLU A 161 14.12 1.60 43.73
C GLU A 161 14.49 0.31 42.97
N PHE A 162 14.21 -0.87 43.53
CA PHE A 162 14.39 -2.16 42.86
C PHE A 162 13.44 -2.37 41.66
N LEU A 163 12.21 -1.85 41.73
CA LEU A 163 11.25 -1.88 40.62
C LEU A 163 11.63 -0.89 39.51
N ALA A 164 12.20 0.27 39.85
CA ALA A 164 12.74 1.23 38.90
C ALA A 164 13.99 0.67 38.18
N GLU A 165 14.90 -0.01 38.91
CA GLU A 165 16.09 -0.65 38.35
C GLU A 165 15.72 -1.83 37.41
N ARG A 166 14.64 -2.57 37.70
CA ARG A 166 14.12 -3.60 36.79
C ARG A 166 13.48 -3.04 35.52
N LYS A 167 12.80 -1.89 35.60
CA LYS A 167 12.22 -1.23 34.41
C LYS A 167 13.29 -0.63 33.50
N ALA A 168 14.38 -0.11 34.07
CA ALA A 168 15.54 0.35 33.30
C ALA A 168 16.25 -0.82 32.58
N ARG A 169 16.48 -1.96 33.26
CA ARG A 169 17.04 -3.17 32.64
C ARG A 169 16.13 -3.85 31.61
N GLN A 170 14.80 -3.71 31.71
CA GLN A 170 13.85 -4.21 30.70
C GLN A 170 13.76 -3.32 29.45
N GLY A 171 14.19 -2.06 29.52
CA GLY A 171 14.29 -1.16 28.37
C GLY A 171 15.45 -1.50 27.44
N GLU A 172 16.54 -2.05 27.97
CA GLU A 172 17.76 -2.36 27.20
C GLU A 172 17.81 -3.80 26.65
N GLN A 173 17.04 -4.75 27.21
CA GLN A 173 17.05 -6.15 26.75
C GLN A 173 16.07 -6.46 25.59
N LYS A 174 15.49 -5.44 24.95
CA LYS A 174 14.73 -5.60 23.68
C LYS A 174 15.52 -5.21 22.43
N ALA A 175 16.83 -4.94 22.56
CA ALA A 175 17.69 -4.59 21.42
C ALA A 175 18.67 -5.70 20.98
N GLY A 176 18.64 -6.89 21.60
CA GLY A 176 19.69 -7.91 21.41
C GLY A 176 19.26 -9.28 20.89
N PHE A 177 18.00 -9.50 20.49
CA PHE A 177 17.52 -10.82 20.05
C PHE A 177 17.38 -10.93 18.52
N TRP A 178 18.37 -10.49 17.76
CA TRP A 178 18.52 -10.87 16.36
C TRP A 178 20.00 -11.08 16.03
N VAL A 179 20.57 -12.17 16.56
CA VAL A 179 21.80 -12.73 16.01
C VAL A 179 21.54 -14.16 15.55
N LYS A 180 21.47 -14.29 14.22
CA LYS A 180 22.09 -15.36 13.43
C LYS A 180 21.44 -16.76 13.49
N ILE A 181 20.50 -16.97 12.59
CA ILE A 181 20.34 -18.27 11.91
C ILE A 181 20.64 -18.05 10.43
N GLY A 182 21.73 -18.65 9.99
CA GLY A 182 22.18 -18.67 8.60
C GLY A 182 21.40 -19.68 7.75
N SER A 183 21.93 -19.83 6.54
CA SER A 183 21.48 -20.65 5.41
C SER A 183 20.42 -20.01 4.51
N GLY A 184 20.83 -19.84 3.26
CA GLY A 184 20.09 -19.20 2.19
C GLY A 184 18.78 -19.92 1.90
N GLN A 185 17.70 -19.23 2.18
CA GLN A 185 16.52 -19.27 1.35
C GLN A 185 16.21 -17.81 1.03
N LYS A 186 15.98 -17.50 -0.25
CA LYS A 186 15.27 -16.27 -0.62
C LYS A 186 13.99 -16.24 0.20
N LYS A 187 14.00 -15.52 1.32
CA LYS A 187 12.79 -15.20 2.05
C LYS A 187 12.03 -14.30 1.09
N SER A 188 11.17 -14.90 0.27
CA SER A 188 10.02 -14.19 -0.27
C SER A 188 9.45 -13.48 0.95
N GLY A 189 9.55 -12.15 0.97
CA GLY A 189 9.03 -11.35 2.06
C GLY A 189 7.59 -11.76 2.38
N PRO A 190 7.07 -11.45 3.58
CA PRO A 190 5.69 -11.75 3.92
C PRO A 190 4.81 -11.38 2.74
N ARG A 191 4.13 -12.37 2.14
CA ARG A 191 3.33 -12.20 0.92
C ARG A 191 2.53 -10.92 1.08
N ARG A 192 2.90 -9.88 0.34
CA ARG A 192 2.29 -8.56 0.42
C ARG A 192 0.79 -8.77 0.27
N ARG A 193 0.05 -8.64 1.38
CA ARG A 193 -1.39 -8.85 1.39
C ARG A 193 -1.95 -7.88 0.35
N MET A 194 -2.59 -8.41 -0.69
CA MET A 194 -3.00 -7.59 -1.84
C MET A 194 -3.88 -6.43 -1.35
N ALA A 195 -3.63 -5.23 -1.87
CA ALA A 195 -4.50 -4.10 -1.63
C ALA A 195 -5.92 -4.45 -2.10
N ARG A 196 -6.91 -4.13 -1.27
CA ARG A 196 -8.32 -4.46 -1.53
C ARG A 196 -8.97 -3.44 -2.44
N PHE A 197 -8.50 -2.21 -2.40
CA PHE A 197 -9.02 -1.12 -3.21
C PHE A 197 -7.85 -0.37 -3.86
N GLN A 198 -7.95 -0.15 -5.17
CA GLN A 198 -6.93 0.54 -5.94
C GLN A 198 -7.57 1.63 -6.79
N VAL A 199 -7.07 2.85 -6.63
CA VAL A 199 -7.35 3.99 -7.49
C VAL A 199 -6.15 4.22 -8.38
N ARG A 200 -6.35 4.23 -9.70
CA ARG A 200 -5.31 4.62 -10.67
C ARG A 200 -5.62 6.01 -11.19
N THR A 201 -4.68 6.92 -11.09
CA THR A 201 -4.71 8.19 -11.83
C THR A 201 -3.78 8.10 -13.04
N VAL A 202 -3.59 9.20 -13.74
CA VAL A 202 -2.64 9.28 -14.86
C VAL A 202 -1.20 9.15 -14.35
N SER A 203 -0.88 9.78 -13.22
CA SER A 203 0.48 9.83 -12.66
C SER A 203 0.72 8.93 -11.44
N ALA A 204 -0.32 8.42 -10.78
CA ALA A 204 -0.17 7.66 -9.54
C ALA A 204 -1.05 6.41 -9.46
N ILE A 205 -0.59 5.48 -8.63
CA ILE A 205 -1.35 4.32 -8.18
C ILE A 205 -1.51 4.45 -6.68
N VAL A 206 -2.75 4.54 -6.24
CA VAL A 206 -3.14 4.65 -4.83
C VAL A 206 -3.78 3.33 -4.42
N ALA A 207 -3.26 2.70 -3.38
CA ALA A 207 -3.64 1.37 -2.93
C ALA A 207 -3.94 1.37 -1.43
N VAL A 208 -5.11 0.84 -1.06
CA VAL A 208 -5.56 0.85 0.33
C VAL A 208 -6.19 -0.46 0.76
N ARG A 209 -6.21 -0.67 2.09
CA ARG A 209 -6.80 -1.84 2.74
C ARG A 209 -7.79 -1.45 3.85
N GLY A 210 -8.46 -0.31 3.71
CA GLY A 210 -9.48 0.15 4.67
C GLY A 210 -9.12 1.51 5.26
N THR A 211 -9.47 2.57 4.55
CA THR A 211 -9.06 3.94 4.85
C THR A 211 -10.06 4.93 4.28
N ASP A 212 -10.14 6.09 4.93
CA ASP A 212 -10.86 7.25 4.42
C ASP A 212 -9.82 8.24 3.87
N PHE A 213 -9.94 8.58 2.59
CA PHE A 213 -8.95 9.40 1.89
C PHE A 213 -9.58 10.20 0.75
N VAL A 214 -8.91 11.26 0.34
CA VAL A 214 -9.31 12.14 -0.76
C VAL A 214 -8.21 12.10 -1.82
N VAL A 215 -8.61 11.93 -3.07
CA VAL A 215 -7.71 12.02 -4.23
C VAL A 215 -8.20 13.11 -5.15
N ALA A 216 -7.32 14.02 -5.50
CA ALA A 216 -7.56 15.06 -6.49
C ALA A 216 -6.49 14.93 -7.58
N THR A 217 -6.90 14.96 -8.84
CA THR A 217 -5.97 14.87 -9.97
C THR A 217 -6.33 15.89 -11.03
N ALA A 218 -5.31 16.57 -11.54
CA ALA A 218 -5.40 17.52 -12.62
C ALA A 218 -4.17 17.35 -13.51
N GLY A 219 -4.38 16.88 -14.74
CA GLY A 219 -3.29 16.62 -15.69
C GLY A 219 -2.33 15.54 -15.20
N ASP A 220 -1.06 15.92 -15.02
CA ASP A 220 0.05 15.07 -14.56
C ASP A 220 0.22 15.08 -13.03
N VAL A 221 -0.54 15.90 -12.31
CA VAL A 221 -0.45 16.01 -10.84
C VAL A 221 -1.57 15.22 -10.17
N THR A 222 -1.20 14.44 -9.16
CA THR A 222 -2.12 13.77 -8.24
C THR A 222 -1.79 14.16 -6.81
N ASN A 223 -2.77 14.73 -6.11
CA ASN A 223 -2.70 15.02 -4.69
C ASN A 223 -3.52 13.98 -3.92
N VAL A 224 -2.96 13.46 -2.83
CA VAL A 224 -3.60 12.47 -1.97
C VAL A 224 -3.57 12.98 -0.54
N LEU A 225 -4.74 13.08 0.09
CA LEU A 225 -4.90 13.35 1.52
C LEU A 225 -5.48 12.12 2.21
N THR A 226 -4.82 11.65 3.27
CA THR A 226 -5.36 10.56 4.09
C THR A 226 -6.04 11.15 5.32
N LEU A 227 -7.30 10.78 5.57
CA LEU A 227 -8.03 11.19 6.77
C LEU A 227 -7.83 10.16 7.88
N GLU A 228 -8.01 8.89 7.56
CA GLU A 228 -7.90 7.78 8.51
C GLU A 228 -7.17 6.58 7.91
N GLY A 229 -6.36 5.93 8.74
CA GLY A 229 -5.56 4.76 8.37
C GLY A 229 -4.28 5.12 7.62
N ALA A 230 -3.89 4.29 6.64
CA ALA A 230 -2.66 4.48 5.87
C ALA A 230 -2.87 4.09 4.39
N VAL A 231 -2.37 4.95 3.51
CA VAL A 231 -2.52 4.83 2.06
C VAL A 231 -1.17 4.56 1.42
N GLY A 232 -1.10 3.54 0.58
CA GLY A 232 0.06 3.29 -0.26
C GLY A 232 -0.04 4.11 -1.54
N VAL A 233 0.94 4.97 -1.78
CA VAL A 233 1.02 5.81 -2.99
C VAL A 233 2.28 5.45 -3.76
N ALA A 234 2.12 5.14 -5.04
CA ALA A 234 3.22 4.88 -5.96
C ALA A 234 3.05 5.73 -7.23
N ALA A 235 4.15 6.05 -7.89
CA ALA A 235 4.09 6.65 -9.23
C ALA A 235 3.61 5.61 -10.25
N ALA A 236 2.89 6.04 -11.28
CA ALA A 236 2.41 5.15 -12.34
C ALA A 236 3.56 4.47 -13.09
N ASP A 237 4.68 5.19 -13.27
CA ASP A 237 5.87 4.72 -13.99
C ASP A 237 6.77 3.82 -13.11
N MET A 238 6.66 3.92 -11.79
CA MET A 238 7.42 3.12 -10.83
C MET A 238 6.51 2.53 -9.74
N PRO A 239 5.71 1.50 -10.08
CA PRO A 239 4.78 0.87 -9.13
C PRO A 239 5.49 0.12 -7.99
N ASP A 240 6.77 -0.21 -8.15
CA ASP A 240 7.57 -0.93 -7.16
C ASP A 240 8.13 0.00 -6.05
N TYR A 241 8.05 1.33 -6.24
CA TYR A 241 8.36 2.31 -5.20
C TYR A 241 7.05 2.85 -4.64
N GLU A 242 6.73 2.44 -3.42
CA GLU A 242 5.52 2.87 -2.72
C GLU A 242 5.91 3.62 -1.44
N VAL A 243 5.30 4.79 -1.26
CA VAL A 243 5.36 5.59 -0.05
C VAL A 243 4.08 5.36 0.74
N THR A 244 4.22 5.10 2.04
CA THR A 244 3.08 4.97 2.94
C THR A 244 2.73 6.35 3.49
N VAL A 245 1.51 6.81 3.23
CA VAL A 245 0.95 8.08 3.67
C VAL A 245 0.04 7.81 4.88
N PRO A 246 0.45 8.14 6.11
CA PRO A 246 -0.37 7.92 7.31
C PRO A 246 -1.53 8.92 7.40
N ALA A 247 -2.40 8.73 8.40
CA ALA A 247 -3.53 9.62 8.66
C ALA A 247 -3.11 11.08 8.87
N ASN A 248 -3.95 12.01 8.42
CA ASN A 248 -3.76 13.46 8.46
C ASN A 248 -2.52 13.99 7.72
N THR A 249 -1.97 13.20 6.80
CA THR A 249 -0.86 13.62 5.95
C THR A 249 -1.26 13.69 4.48
N VAL A 250 -0.51 14.51 3.75
CA VAL A 250 -0.65 14.70 2.31
C VAL A 250 0.59 14.21 1.60
N SER A 251 0.40 13.69 0.38
CA SER A 251 1.48 13.40 -0.56
C SER A 251 1.06 13.84 -1.95
N ARG A 252 2.03 14.29 -2.74
CA ARG A 252 1.86 14.68 -4.14
C ARG A 252 2.69 13.78 -5.03
N VAL A 253 2.13 13.45 -6.17
CA VAL A 253 2.80 12.72 -7.25
C VAL A 253 2.65 13.52 -8.52
N GLN A 254 3.78 13.75 -9.19
CA GLN A 254 3.81 14.34 -10.53
C GLN A 254 4.35 13.30 -11.52
N GLY A 255 3.86 13.30 -12.76
CA GLY A 255 4.34 12.37 -13.80
C GLY A 255 5.86 12.48 -14.00
N GLY A 256 6.57 11.35 -14.06
CA GLY A 256 8.04 11.33 -14.12
C GLY A 256 8.77 11.65 -12.81
N PHE A 257 8.04 11.89 -11.71
CA PHE A 257 8.61 12.04 -10.36
C PHE A 257 8.09 10.95 -9.42
N ALA A 258 8.88 10.64 -8.40
CA ALA A 258 8.43 9.77 -7.33
C ALA A 258 7.46 10.50 -6.38
N PRO A 259 6.62 9.75 -5.63
CA PRO A 259 5.77 10.33 -4.61
C PRO A 259 6.59 11.12 -3.57
N THR A 260 6.11 12.31 -3.21
CA THR A 260 6.74 13.10 -2.15
C THR A 260 6.57 12.41 -0.81
N ASN A 261 7.50 12.68 0.11
CA ASN A 261 7.35 12.25 1.50
C ASN A 261 6.06 12.85 2.10
N PRO A 262 5.37 12.10 3.00
CA PRO A 262 4.17 12.60 3.64
C PRO A 262 4.45 13.81 4.52
N GLU A 263 3.64 14.85 4.40
CA GLU A 263 3.68 16.05 5.26
C GLU A 263 2.38 16.16 6.05
N GLU A 264 2.48 16.53 7.33
CA GLU A 264 1.31 16.71 8.20
C GLU A 264 0.55 17.99 7.82
N VAL A 265 -0.77 17.86 7.68
CA VAL A 265 -1.65 18.96 7.27
C VAL A 265 -2.44 19.46 8.47
N GLY A 266 -2.54 20.79 8.61
CA GLY A 266 -3.31 21.44 9.67
C GLY A 266 -4.81 21.11 9.59
N ALA A 267 -5.54 21.23 10.71
CA ALA A 267 -6.97 20.93 10.73
C ALA A 267 -7.79 21.83 9.77
N ASP A 268 -7.41 23.10 9.66
CA ASP A 268 -8.08 24.08 8.81
C ASP A 268 -7.86 23.79 7.32
N GLU A 269 -6.62 23.51 6.92
CA GLU A 269 -6.26 23.09 5.57
C GLU A 269 -7.03 21.81 5.17
N ARG A 270 -7.14 20.83 6.08
CA ARG A 270 -7.95 19.61 5.83
C ARG A 270 -9.42 19.94 5.59
N ALA A 271 -10.00 20.86 6.36
CA ALA A 271 -11.39 21.28 6.20
C ALA A 271 -11.62 21.95 4.83
N GLN A 272 -10.71 22.84 4.42
CA GLN A 272 -10.73 23.47 3.09
C GLN A 272 -10.63 22.43 1.95
N ILE A 273 -9.75 21.42 2.11
CA ILE A 273 -9.65 20.30 1.18
C ILE A 273 -10.95 19.49 1.16
N LEU A 274 -11.65 19.30 2.28
CA LEU A 274 -12.90 18.54 2.32
C LEU A 274 -14.07 19.31 1.69
N GLU A 275 -14.14 20.62 1.90
CA GLU A 275 -15.25 21.48 1.45
C GLU A 275 -15.15 21.88 -0.02
N SER A 276 -13.94 22.02 -0.56
CA SER A 276 -13.72 22.36 -1.97
C SER A 276 -14.37 21.35 -2.92
N GLU A 277 -14.81 21.77 -4.11
CA GLU A 277 -15.32 20.83 -5.12
C GLU A 277 -14.21 20.32 -6.08
N GLY A 278 -13.08 21.03 -6.17
CA GLY A 278 -12.02 20.75 -7.14
C GLY A 278 -10.62 20.56 -6.53
N THR A 279 -9.61 20.75 -7.36
CA THR A 279 -8.19 20.69 -6.96
C THR A 279 -7.72 21.93 -6.19
N GLU A 280 -8.49 23.01 -6.26
CA GLU A 280 -8.23 24.31 -5.61
C GLU A 280 -7.99 24.18 -4.09
N GLY A 281 -8.66 23.22 -3.44
CA GLY A 281 -8.46 22.99 -2.00
C GLY A 281 -7.04 22.56 -1.62
N PHE A 282 -6.20 22.18 -2.58
CA PHE A 282 -4.82 21.75 -2.35
C PHE A 282 -3.78 22.82 -2.69
N GLU A 283 -4.18 24.04 -3.06
CA GLU A 283 -3.24 25.10 -3.48
C GLU A 283 -2.43 25.66 -2.30
N ASP A 284 -3.06 25.83 -1.14
CA ASP A 284 -2.42 26.38 0.07
C ASP A 284 -1.56 25.37 0.83
N VAL A 285 -1.64 24.09 0.44
CA VAL A 285 -1.00 22.99 1.16
C VAL A 285 0.49 22.93 0.82
N LYS A 286 1.33 22.77 1.84
CA LYS A 286 2.76 22.54 1.66
C LYS A 286 3.02 21.06 1.34
N PHE A 287 3.93 20.84 0.41
CA PHE A 287 4.34 19.51 -0.02
C PHE A 287 5.84 19.37 0.12
N GLY A 288 6.28 18.16 0.44
CA GLY A 288 7.68 17.79 0.44
C GLY A 288 8.35 17.89 -0.94
N ASN A 289 9.68 17.80 -0.93
CA ASN A 289 10.49 17.94 -2.14
C ASN A 289 10.17 16.84 -3.17
N LEU A 290 10.11 17.23 -4.44
CA LEU A 290 9.97 16.30 -5.56
C LEU A 290 11.33 15.70 -5.91
N LEU A 291 11.37 14.37 -6.06
CA LEU A 291 12.53 13.63 -6.53
C LEU A 291 12.19 12.97 -7.86
N THR A 292 13.11 13.01 -8.82
CA THR A 292 12.91 12.36 -10.13
C THR A 292 12.91 10.84 -9.95
N THR A 293 12.07 10.16 -10.74
CA THR A 293 11.98 8.70 -10.65
C THR A 293 13.29 8.03 -11.05
N GLU A 294 14.06 8.64 -11.96
CA GLU A 294 15.39 8.19 -12.39
C GLU A 294 16.42 8.25 -11.25
N ALA A 295 16.49 9.36 -10.51
CA ALA A 295 17.43 9.49 -9.40
C ALA A 295 17.20 8.42 -8.31
N ILE A 296 15.93 8.07 -8.04
CA ILE A 296 15.59 7.00 -7.11
C ILE A 296 15.91 5.62 -7.68
N ALA A 297 15.72 5.41 -8.99
CA ALA A 297 16.13 4.18 -9.65
C ALA A 297 17.65 3.98 -9.57
N GLU A 298 18.43 5.04 -9.79
CA GLU A 298 19.89 5.02 -9.71
C GLU A 298 20.39 4.79 -8.29
N GLN A 299 19.86 5.49 -7.28
CA GLN A 299 20.19 5.26 -5.87
C GLN A 299 19.93 3.81 -5.44
N ARG A 300 18.88 3.19 -5.98
CA ARG A 300 18.59 1.76 -5.74
C ARG A 300 19.56 0.84 -6.45
N ARG A 301 20.06 1.19 -7.64
CA ARG A 301 21.09 0.41 -8.35
C ARG A 301 22.42 0.50 -7.60
N THR A 302 22.87 1.69 -7.23
CA THR A 302 24.15 1.90 -6.54
C THR A 302 24.15 1.37 -5.10
N GLY A 303 23.05 1.53 -4.37
CA GLY A 303 22.91 0.97 -3.02
C GLY A 303 22.76 -0.56 -2.97
N ALA A 304 22.51 -1.23 -4.11
CA ALA A 304 22.46 -2.68 -4.20
C ALA A 304 23.85 -3.32 -4.42
N GLU A 305 24.82 -2.58 -4.96
CA GLU A 305 26.17 -3.09 -5.25
C GLU A 305 27.08 -3.07 -4.01
N ASP A 306 26.81 -2.23 -3.01
CA ASP A 306 27.62 -2.13 -1.78
C ASP A 306 27.30 -3.21 -0.71
N SER A 307 26.46 -4.20 -1.05
CA SER A 307 26.12 -5.33 -0.16
C SER A 307 26.51 -6.70 -0.71
N GLY A 308 27.31 -6.75 -1.78
CA GLY A 308 27.62 -8.01 -2.46
C GLY A 308 28.93 -8.05 -3.22
N ALA A 309 30.05 -7.68 -2.61
CA ALA A 309 31.39 -8.03 -3.11
C ALA A 309 32.51 -7.74 -2.08
N MET A 310 32.53 -8.43 -0.94
CA MET A 310 33.83 -8.84 -0.39
C MET A 310 34.20 -10.13 -1.12
N PHE A 311 34.78 -9.98 -2.31
CA PHE A 311 35.59 -11.05 -2.88
C PHE A 311 36.93 -10.98 -2.17
N ASP A 312 37.26 -12.03 -1.41
CA ASP A 312 38.60 -12.23 -0.85
C ASP A 312 39.63 -12.11 -1.98
N GLU A 313 40.45 -11.05 -1.96
CA GLU A 313 41.66 -10.87 -2.78
C GLU A 313 42.76 -11.85 -2.37
N ALA A 314 42.46 -13.14 -2.31
CA ALA A 314 43.42 -14.17 -1.92
C ALA A 314 43.75 -15.16 -3.06
N ASN A 315 43.09 -15.09 -4.22
CA ASN A 315 43.32 -16.02 -5.33
C ASN A 315 43.40 -15.32 -6.71
N ALA A 316 43.97 -14.11 -6.77
CA ALA A 316 44.25 -13.45 -8.05
C ALA A 316 45.58 -13.89 -8.68
N ASP A 317 46.45 -14.55 -7.91
CA ASP A 317 47.82 -14.88 -8.37
C ASP A 317 47.92 -16.21 -9.14
N GLU A 318 46.90 -17.08 -9.12
CA GLU A 318 46.94 -18.38 -9.81
C GLU A 318 46.44 -18.35 -11.27
N LEU A 319 45.90 -17.22 -11.75
CA LEU A 319 45.31 -17.13 -13.10
C LEU A 319 46.18 -16.41 -14.14
N LEU A 320 47.33 -15.84 -13.74
CA LEU A 320 48.26 -15.20 -14.67
C LEU A 320 49.29 -16.16 -15.30
N ASP A 321 49.53 -17.32 -14.70
CA ASP A 321 50.54 -18.28 -15.18
C ASP A 321 50.09 -19.13 -16.40
N LEU A 322 48.82 -19.02 -16.82
CA LEU A 322 48.24 -19.88 -17.87
C LEU A 322 48.04 -19.19 -19.23
N LEU A 323 48.43 -17.91 -19.37
CA LEU A 323 48.26 -17.14 -20.60
C LEU A 323 49.59 -16.73 -21.26
N GLU A 324 50.75 -17.04 -20.66
CA GLU A 324 52.06 -16.62 -21.18
C GLU A 324 52.78 -17.67 -22.06
N GLU A 325 52.21 -18.87 -22.24
CA GLU A 325 52.88 -19.99 -22.95
C GLU A 325 52.36 -20.30 -24.37
N VAL A 326 51.65 -19.38 -25.05
CA VAL A 326 51.24 -19.61 -26.46
C VAL A 326 51.36 -18.35 -27.33
N VAL A 327 52.50 -17.66 -27.32
CA VAL A 327 52.83 -16.72 -28.42
C VAL A 327 54.33 -16.72 -28.73
N THR A 328 54.85 -17.87 -29.14
CA THR A 328 55.94 -17.97 -30.13
C THR A 328 55.40 -18.98 -31.15
N GLU A 329 55.26 -18.68 -32.44
CA GLU A 329 56.29 -18.29 -33.38
C GLU A 329 55.66 -17.50 -34.54
N THR A 330 56.34 -16.44 -34.98
CA THR A 330 56.13 -15.82 -36.29
C THR A 330 56.94 -16.60 -37.34
N PRO A 331 56.56 -16.54 -38.62
CA PRO A 331 57.51 -15.90 -39.54
C PRO A 331 56.92 -14.88 -40.54
N GLN A 332 57.74 -13.86 -40.74
CA GLN A 332 57.89 -12.83 -41.81
C GLN A 332 57.72 -13.37 -43.25
N ALA A 333 57.48 -12.66 -44.37
CA ALA A 333 57.22 -11.28 -44.87
C ALA A 333 56.93 -11.44 -46.41
N PRO A 334 57.05 -10.48 -47.39
CA PRO A 334 57.11 -9.01 -47.43
C PRO A 334 56.12 -8.38 -48.49
N PRO A 335 56.19 -7.07 -48.85
CA PRO A 335 55.06 -6.27 -49.34
C PRO A 335 55.05 -5.92 -50.85
N ALA A 336 53.90 -5.48 -51.37
CA ALA A 336 53.75 -4.80 -52.67
C ALA A 336 52.55 -3.82 -52.60
N THR A 337 52.79 -2.51 -52.45
CA THR A 337 52.79 -1.43 -53.48
C THR A 337 51.46 -1.12 -54.19
N LEU A 338 50.94 0.07 -53.86
CA LEU A 338 50.43 1.17 -54.70
C LEU A 338 49.43 0.91 -55.84
N GLU A 339 48.33 1.66 -55.76
CA GLU A 339 47.41 2.09 -56.84
C GLU A 339 46.62 0.92 -57.48
N THR A 340 45.36 1.03 -57.90
CA THR A 340 44.65 2.06 -58.64
C THR A 340 43.15 1.70 -58.60
N ASN A 341 42.27 2.69 -58.80
CA ASN A 341 40.93 2.63 -59.41
C ASN A 341 40.21 1.27 -59.55
N ILE A 342 38.93 1.22 -59.15
CA ILE A 342 37.78 1.15 -60.10
C ILE A 342 36.47 1.11 -59.31
N GLN A 343 35.54 1.95 -59.78
CA GLN A 343 34.12 1.96 -59.42
C GLN A 343 33.44 0.59 -59.53
N LEU A 344 32.42 0.40 -58.70
CA LEU A 344 31.10 -0.15 -59.07
C LEU A 344 30.15 0.41 -57.99
N GLN A 345 29.28 1.39 -58.26
CA GLN A 345 27.94 1.21 -58.87
C GLN A 345 27.24 -0.05 -58.34
N LEU A 346 25.98 -0.08 -57.93
CA LEU A 346 24.82 0.82 -57.90
C LEU A 346 23.72 -0.08 -57.27
N ASN A 347 22.74 0.54 -56.62
CA ASN A 347 21.36 0.05 -56.48
C ASN A 347 21.10 -1.42 -56.10
N PHE A 348 20.57 -1.64 -54.89
CA PHE A 348 19.40 -2.51 -54.76
C PHE A 348 18.35 -1.83 -53.87
N GLN A 349 17.11 -1.96 -54.33
CA GLN A 349 15.91 -1.17 -54.03
C GLN A 349 15.44 -1.19 -52.58
#